data_AF-A0A091RI72-F1
#
_entry.id   AF-A0A091RI72-F1
#
_cell.length_a   1.000
_cell.length_b   1.000
_cell.length_c   1.000
_cell.angle_alpha   90.00
_cell.angle_beta   90.00
_cell.angle_gamma   90.00
#
_symmetry.space_group_name_H-M   'P 1'
#
loop_
_entity.id
_entity.type
_entity.pdbx_description
1 polymer ?
#
loop_
_entity_poly.entity_id
_entity_poly.type
_entity_poly.pdbx_seq_one_letter_code
_entity_poly.pdbx_strand_id
1 'polypeptide(L)'
;DGDITLGGLFPVHGRGVEGKACGELKKEKGIHRLEAMLFALDRINNDPDLLPNITLGARILDTCSRDTPALEQSLTFVQALIEQDGTDVNGGPPIITKPERVVGVIGASGSSVSIMVANILRLFK
;
A
#
# COMPACT_ATOMS: atom_id res chain seq x y z
N ASP A 1 -2.51 -10.96 5.56
CA ASP A 1 -3.91 -10.82 5.99
C ASP A 1 -3.96 -10.51 7.48
N GLY A 2 -4.82 -9.57 7.86
CA GLY A 2 -5.13 -9.21 9.23
C GLY A 2 -6.52 -8.59 9.28
N ASP A 3 -7.07 -8.40 10.48
CA ASP A 3 -8.37 -7.75 10.67
C ASP A 3 -8.40 -6.32 10.10
N ILE A 4 -7.25 -5.65 10.13
CA ILE A 4 -7.05 -4.29 9.59
C ILE A 4 -5.81 -4.26 8.72
N THR A 5 -5.94 -3.83 7.47
CA THR A 5 -4.79 -3.72 6.55
C THR A 5 -4.27 -2.29 6.42
N LEU A 6 -2.97 -2.11 6.63
CA LEU A 6 -2.25 -0.85 6.39
C LEU A 6 -1.53 -0.88 5.03
N GLY A 7 -1.62 0.22 4.29
CA GLY A 7 -0.85 0.42 3.06
C GLY A 7 0.57 0.89 3.39
N GLY A 8 1.56 0.41 2.64
CA GLY A 8 2.95 0.85 2.75
C GLY A 8 3.49 1.34 1.42
N LEU A 9 4.20 2.47 1.39
CA LEU A 9 4.87 3.00 0.21
C LEU A 9 6.36 3.25 0.46
N PHE A 10 7.21 2.42 -0.14
CA PHE A 10 8.66 2.50 0.02
C PHE A 10 9.39 2.58 -1.32
N PRO A 11 10.57 3.22 -1.38
CA PRO A 11 11.41 3.21 -2.57
C PRO A 11 12.34 1.99 -2.54
N VAL A 12 11.76 0.80 -2.68
CA VAL A 12 12.51 -0.47 -2.69
C VAL A 12 13.50 -0.46 -3.85
N HIS A 13 13.08 0.07 -5.01
CA HIS A 13 13.96 0.30 -6.14
C HIS A 13 14.22 1.80 -6.40
N GLY A 14 15.37 2.05 -7.02
CA GLY A 14 15.70 3.33 -7.65
C GLY A 14 14.88 3.56 -8.92
N ARG A 15 15.10 4.74 -9.51
CA ARG A 15 14.49 5.08 -10.80
C ARG A 15 15.11 4.22 -11.90
N GLY A 16 14.28 3.58 -12.72
CA GLY A 16 14.74 2.83 -13.88
C GLY A 16 15.40 3.71 -14.94
N VAL A 17 16.35 3.14 -15.66
CA VAL A 17 17.00 3.71 -16.85
C VAL A 17 16.51 2.99 -18.10
N GLU A 18 16.59 3.65 -19.26
CA GLU A 18 16.34 3.03 -20.58
C GLU A 18 14.95 2.37 -20.71
N GLY A 19 13.90 3.03 -20.23
CA GLY A 19 12.52 2.56 -20.36
C GLY A 19 12.09 1.51 -19.32
N LYS A 20 12.99 1.05 -18.44
CA LYS A 20 12.61 0.20 -17.31
C LYS A 20 11.77 0.98 -16.31
N ALA A 21 10.75 0.33 -15.74
CA ALA A 21 9.89 0.93 -14.72
C ALA A 21 10.69 1.30 -13.45
N CYS A 22 11.53 0.38 -12.99
CA CYS A 22 12.31 0.44 -11.76
C CYS A 22 13.79 0.15 -12.03
N GLY A 23 14.67 0.65 -11.17
CA GLY A 23 16.12 0.51 -11.26
C GLY A 23 16.68 -0.41 -10.17
N GLU A 24 17.90 -0.13 -9.73
CA GLU A 24 18.59 -0.94 -8.73
C GLU A 24 17.89 -0.93 -7.36
N LEU A 25 18.04 -2.04 -6.63
CA LEU A 25 17.48 -2.20 -5.30
C LEU A 25 18.21 -1.33 -4.27
N LYS A 26 17.43 -0.59 -3.47
CA LYS A 26 17.91 0.29 -2.41
C LYS A 26 17.87 -0.41 -1.07
N LYS A 27 19.02 -0.92 -0.63
CA LYS A 27 19.15 -1.65 0.64
C LYS A 27 18.69 -0.81 1.84
N GLU A 28 19.33 0.34 2.08
CA GLU A 28 19.07 1.12 3.30
C GLU A 28 17.74 1.89 3.28
N LYS A 29 17.45 2.59 2.19
CA LYS A 29 16.26 3.46 2.11
C LYS A 29 15.01 2.74 1.61
N GLY A 30 15.17 1.56 1.02
CA GLY A 30 14.08 0.72 0.53
C GLY A 30 13.84 -0.44 1.49
N ILE A 31 14.71 -1.45 1.41
CA ILE A 31 14.55 -2.70 2.17
C ILE A 31 14.52 -2.47 3.68
N HIS A 32 15.48 -1.76 4.28
CA HIS A 32 15.46 -1.60 5.74
C HIS A 32 14.22 -0.86 6.24
N ARG A 33 13.66 0.06 5.44
CA ARG A 33 12.43 0.79 5.82
C ARG A 33 11.18 -0.08 5.66
N LEU A 34 11.14 -0.89 4.62
CA LEU A 34 10.09 -1.89 4.42
C LEU A 34 10.11 -2.91 5.57
N GLU A 35 11.27 -3.48 5.86
CA GLU A 35 11.45 -4.42 6.97
C GLU A 35 11.15 -3.77 8.32
N ALA A 36 11.46 -2.48 8.51
CA ALA A 36 11.09 -1.76 9.73
C ALA A 36 9.56 -1.64 9.91
N MET A 37 8.80 -1.50 8.82
CA MET A 37 7.33 -1.54 8.89
C MET A 37 6.84 -2.95 9.26
N LEU A 38 7.36 -4.00 8.62
CA LEU A 38 7.00 -5.38 8.95
C LEU A 38 7.32 -5.72 10.40
N PHE A 39 8.53 -5.36 10.84
CA PHE A 39 8.95 -5.50 12.24
C PHE A 39 7.99 -4.77 13.20
N ALA A 40 7.59 -3.54 12.88
CA ALA A 40 6.66 -2.80 13.72
C ALA A 40 5.29 -3.50 13.82
N LEU A 41 4.77 -4.05 12.71
CA LEU A 41 3.53 -4.81 12.70
C LEU A 41 3.65 -6.08 13.56
N ASP A 42 4.75 -6.81 13.44
CA ASP A 42 5.01 -7.98 14.28
C ASP A 42 5.08 -7.61 15.75
N ARG A 43 5.69 -6.48 16.09
CA ARG A 43 5.74 -5.99 17.47
C ARG A 43 4.35 -5.65 18.00
N ILE A 44 3.51 -4.98 17.20
CA ILE A 44 2.14 -4.61 17.58
C ILE A 44 1.27 -5.87 17.74
N ASN A 45 1.29 -6.78 16.77
CA ASN A 45 0.45 -7.99 16.78
C ASN A 45 0.81 -8.96 17.93
N ASN A 46 2.01 -8.86 18.48
CA ASN A 46 2.47 -9.67 19.62
C ASN A 46 2.44 -8.91 20.96
N ASP A 47 1.91 -7.68 20.98
CA ASP A 47 1.78 -6.88 22.19
C ASP A 47 0.38 -7.06 22.80
N PRO A 48 0.23 -7.70 23.98
CA PRO A 48 -1.07 -7.90 24.59
C PRO A 48 -1.74 -6.61 25.06
N ASP A 49 -0.99 -5.51 25.22
CA ASP A 49 -1.48 -4.24 25.71
C ASP A 49 -1.85 -3.27 24.58
N LEU A 50 -1.49 -3.58 23.33
CA LEU A 50 -1.74 -2.73 22.16
C LEU A 50 -2.53 -3.50 21.08
N LEU A 51 -3.75 -3.02 20.81
CA LEU A 51 -4.70 -3.67 19.89
C LEU A 51 -5.01 -5.14 20.25
N PRO A 52 -5.42 -5.43 21.49
CA PRO A 52 -5.74 -6.80 21.90
C PRO A 52 -6.86 -7.37 21.03
N ASN A 53 -6.65 -8.60 20.52
CA ASN A 53 -7.58 -9.32 19.63
C ASN A 53 -7.79 -8.69 18.24
N ILE A 54 -6.95 -7.75 17.82
CA ILE A 54 -6.98 -7.17 16.47
C ILE A 54 -5.61 -7.37 15.84
N THR A 55 -5.58 -8.00 14.67
CA THR A 55 -4.37 -8.20 13.88
C THR A 55 -4.23 -7.16 12.79
N LEU A 56 -3.04 -6.56 12.69
CA LEU A 56 -2.67 -5.68 11.61
C LEU A 56 -2.03 -6.47 10.46
N GLY A 57 -2.62 -6.37 9.28
CA GLY A 57 -2.03 -6.78 8.01
C GLY A 57 -1.35 -5.60 7.31
N ALA A 58 -0.62 -5.90 6.25
CA ALA A 58 -0.05 -4.86 5.40
C ALA A 58 -0.08 -5.20 3.91
N ARG A 59 -0.28 -4.15 3.13
CA ARG A 59 -0.17 -4.16 1.68
C ARG A 59 0.88 -3.14 1.25
N ILE A 60 2.06 -3.63 0.88
CA ILE A 60 3.24 -2.80 0.62
C ILE A 60 3.49 -2.71 -0.88
N LEU A 61 3.71 -1.49 -1.38
CA LEU A 61 3.97 -1.21 -2.79
C LEU A 61 5.29 -0.43 -2.96
N ASP A 62 5.98 -0.71 -4.06
CA ASP A 62 7.25 -0.06 -4.41
C ASP A 62 7.07 1.14 -5.33
N THR A 63 7.39 2.31 -4.80
CA THR A 63 7.32 3.59 -5.52
C THR A 63 8.34 3.71 -6.66
N CYS A 64 9.35 2.85 -6.72
CA CYS A 64 10.45 2.89 -7.70
C CYS A 64 11.13 4.27 -7.81
N SER A 65 11.06 5.07 -6.74
CA SER A 65 11.52 6.46 -6.69
C SER A 65 10.97 7.34 -7.85
N ARG A 66 9.74 7.08 -8.30
CA ARG A 66 9.07 7.83 -9.37
C ARG A 66 7.65 8.18 -8.96
N ASP A 67 7.25 9.40 -9.28
CA ASP A 67 5.95 9.91 -8.86
C ASP A 67 4.77 9.23 -9.61
N THR A 68 4.92 8.96 -10.91
CA THR A 68 3.85 8.37 -11.73
C THR A 68 3.50 6.91 -11.38
N PRO A 69 4.46 5.96 -11.26
CA PRO A 69 4.15 4.61 -10.80
C PRO A 69 3.60 4.58 -9.38
N ALA A 70 4.09 5.47 -8.50
CA ALA A 70 3.59 5.54 -7.13
C ALA A 70 2.13 6.00 -7.07
N LEU A 71 1.70 6.89 -7.97
CA LEU A 71 0.31 7.30 -8.12
C LEU A 71 -0.58 6.13 -8.54
N GLU A 72 -0.19 5.44 -9.62
CA GLU A 72 -0.91 4.28 -10.15
C GLU A 72 -1.04 3.17 -9.10
N GLN A 73 0.03 2.90 -8.37
CA GLN A 73 0.02 1.95 -7.26
C GLN A 73 -0.88 2.40 -6.11
N SER A 74 -0.89 3.68 -5.78
CA SER A 74 -1.74 4.21 -4.70
C SER A 74 -3.23 4.14 -5.03
N LEU A 75 -3.61 4.18 -6.31
CA LEU A 75 -4.99 3.93 -6.73
C LEU A 75 -5.45 2.53 -6.35
N THR A 76 -4.54 1.57 -6.28
CA THR A 76 -4.89 0.20 -5.88
C THR A 76 -5.34 0.10 -4.42
N PHE A 77 -4.93 1.03 -3.54
CA PHE A 77 -5.42 1.09 -2.16
C PHE A 77 -6.88 1.49 -2.07
N VAL A 78 -7.39 2.27 -3.03
CA VAL A 78 -8.76 2.78 -3.04
C VAL A 78 -9.70 2.00 -3.96
N GLN A 79 -9.19 1.05 -4.77
CA GLN A 79 -10.01 0.16 -5.61
C GLN A 79 -11.09 -0.56 -4.79
N ALA A 80 -10.77 -0.99 -3.56
CA ALA A 80 -11.72 -1.60 -2.62
C ALA A 80 -12.92 -0.69 -2.26
N LEU A 81 -12.75 0.63 -2.37
CA LEU A 81 -13.76 1.62 -2.05
C LEU A 81 -14.64 1.97 -3.26
N ILE A 82 -14.14 1.74 -4.47
CA ILE A 82 -14.85 2.03 -5.73
C ILE A 82 -15.81 0.88 -6.08
N GLU A 83 -15.46 -0.36 -5.75
CA GLU A 83 -16.28 -1.55 -6.05
C GLU A 83 -17.52 -1.73 -5.13
N GLN A 84 -17.90 -0.73 -4.33
CA GLN A 84 -19.18 -0.77 -3.61
C GLN A 84 -20.42 -0.67 -4.53
N ASP A 85 -20.25 -0.30 -5.80
CA ASP A 85 -21.34 -0.18 -6.79
C ASP A 85 -21.45 -1.41 -7.71
N GLY A 86 -21.23 -2.61 -7.15
CA GLY A 86 -21.43 -3.89 -7.83
C GLY A 86 -22.90 -4.20 -8.12
N THR A 87 -23.53 -3.43 -9.02
CA THR A 87 -24.69 -3.92 -9.76
C THR A 87 -24.20 -4.91 -10.80
N ASP A 88 -24.23 -6.18 -10.41
CA ASP A 88 -23.91 -7.31 -11.28
C ASP A 88 -24.92 -7.36 -12.44
N VAL A 89 -24.50 -7.02 -13.66
CA VAL A 89 -25.35 -7.14 -14.86
C VAL A 89 -25.51 -8.58 -15.34
N ASN A 90 -24.86 -9.59 -14.73
CA ASN A 90 -24.83 -10.95 -15.28
C ASN A 90 -24.98 -12.11 -14.28
N GLY A 91 -25.55 -11.91 -13.09
CA GLY A 91 -26.18 -13.00 -12.30
C GLY A 91 -25.34 -14.24 -11.93
N GLY A 92 -24.00 -14.17 -12.00
CA GLY A 92 -23.09 -15.23 -11.55
C GLY A 92 -22.25 -14.73 -10.37
N PRO A 93 -21.82 -15.60 -9.43
CA PRO A 93 -20.98 -15.16 -8.32
C PRO A 93 -19.67 -14.58 -8.88
N PRO A 94 -19.30 -13.33 -8.55
CA PRO A 94 -18.10 -12.73 -9.12
C PRO A 94 -16.85 -13.49 -8.65
N ILE A 95 -16.00 -13.91 -9.59
CA ILE A 95 -14.64 -14.44 -9.34
C ILE A 95 -13.68 -13.25 -9.10
N ILE A 96 -14.18 -12.16 -8.51
CA ILE A 96 -13.39 -11.00 -8.16
C ILE A 96 -13.16 -11.09 -6.66
N THR A 97 -11.94 -11.50 -6.27
CA THR A 97 -11.48 -11.36 -4.90
C THR A 97 -11.66 -9.91 -4.50
N LYS A 98 -12.61 -9.64 -3.59
CA LYS A 98 -12.89 -8.31 -3.07
C LYS A 98 -11.57 -7.61 -2.73
N PRO A 99 -11.27 -6.43 -3.30
CA PRO A 99 -9.98 -5.81 -3.11
C PRO A 99 -9.77 -5.54 -1.62
N GLU A 100 -8.59 -5.87 -1.11
CA GLU A 100 -8.25 -5.71 0.30
C GLU A 100 -8.34 -4.21 0.68
N ARG A 101 -9.21 -3.90 1.64
CA ARG A 101 -9.45 -2.51 2.08
C ARG A 101 -8.29 -2.05 2.94
N VAL A 102 -7.58 -1.03 2.45
CA VAL A 102 -6.54 -0.34 3.21
C VAL A 102 -7.16 0.78 4.05
N VAL A 103 -6.94 0.77 5.37
CA VAL A 103 -7.53 1.77 6.28
C VAL A 103 -6.68 3.03 6.44
N GLY A 104 -5.41 2.95 6.08
CA GLY A 104 -4.44 4.03 6.22
C GLY A 104 -3.14 3.67 5.51
N VAL A 105 -2.36 4.67 5.12
CA VAL A 105 -1.12 4.49 4.35
C VAL A 105 0.06 5.08 5.09
N ILE A 106 1.13 4.29 5.24
CA ILE A 106 2.42 4.69 5.80
C ILE A 106 3.39 4.96 4.64
N GLY A 107 3.95 6.16 4.60
CA GLY A 107 4.83 6.63 3.53
C GLY A 107 4.25 7.84 2.78
N ALA A 108 4.77 8.22 1.62
CA ALA A 108 5.97 7.68 0.97
C ALA A 108 7.27 8.35 1.50
N SER A 109 8.44 7.84 1.09
CA SER A 109 9.74 8.40 1.49
C SER A 109 10.11 9.72 0.78
N GLY A 110 9.56 9.99 -0.40
CA GLY A 110 9.85 11.20 -1.18
C GLY A 110 8.71 12.19 -1.09
N SER A 111 9.00 13.47 -0.85
CA SER A 111 7.96 14.49 -0.66
C SER A 111 7.04 14.66 -1.87
N SER A 112 7.58 14.61 -3.09
CA SER A 112 6.78 14.66 -4.33
C SER A 112 5.75 13.53 -4.39
N VAL A 113 6.21 12.31 -4.12
CA VAL A 113 5.37 11.11 -4.06
C VAL A 113 4.30 11.25 -2.98
N SER A 114 4.68 11.64 -1.77
CA SER A 114 3.73 11.78 -0.65
C SER A 114 2.65 12.83 -0.92
N ILE A 115 3.00 13.97 -1.52
CA ILE A 115 2.03 15.00 -1.92
C ILE A 115 1.04 14.43 -2.94
N MET A 116 1.53 13.73 -3.96
CA MET A 116 0.68 13.14 -5.00
C MET A 116 -0.26 12.06 -4.45
N VAL A 117 0.26 11.16 -3.61
CA VAL A 117 -0.52 10.10 -2.94
C VAL A 117 -1.61 10.72 -2.06
N ALA A 118 -1.25 11.69 -1.23
CA ALA A 118 -2.20 12.35 -0.32
C ALA A 118 -3.33 13.06 -1.08
N ASN A 119 -3.02 13.66 -2.23
CA ASN A 119 -4.01 14.33 -3.08
C ASN A 119 -5.06 13.38 -3.68
N ILE A 120 -4.73 12.11 -3.88
CA ILE A 120 -5.69 11.07 -4.30
C ILE A 120 -6.42 10.50 -3.08
N LEU A 121 -5.69 10.04 -2.06
CA LEU A 121 -6.30 9.35 -0.92
C LEU A 121 -7.33 10.23 -0.18
N ARG A 122 -7.13 11.56 -0.17
CA ARG A 122 -8.11 12.49 0.43
C ARG A 122 -9.49 12.46 -0.23
N LEU A 123 -9.60 11.95 -1.46
CA LEU A 123 -10.85 11.84 -2.20
C LEU A 123 -11.71 10.66 -1.72
N PHE A 124 -11.13 9.69 -0.99
CA PHE A 124 -11.73 8.40 -0.67
C PHE A 124 -11.74 8.11 0.84
N LYS A 125 -12.29 9.03 1.65
CA LYS A 125 -12.36 8.90 3.11
C LYS A 125 -13.30 7.79 3.58
#